data_AF-A0A482W1L0-F1
#
_entry.id   AF-A0A482W1L0-F1
#
_cell.length_a   1.000
_cell.length_b   1.000
_cell.length_c   1.000
_cell.angle_alpha   90.00
_cell.angle_beta   90.00
_cell.angle_gamma   90.00
#
_symmetry.space_group_name_H-M   'P 1'
#
loop_
_entity.id
_entity.type
_entity.pdbx_description
1 polymer ?
#
loop_
_entity_poly.entity_id
_entity_poly.type
_entity_poly.pdbx_seq_one_letter_code
_entity_poly.pdbx_strand_id
1 'polypeptide(L)'
;MAELADKLKTLKPVSIQGLPSNPTSPEDKALKSILTNINKNLDIFIDFVGATKEPLAKRNEAIKAVTGIHLALNDFSRLYTKNVVTNSINGDIVNGLREDIQETVKSTLNEIEIPTPGPTYASAAATPVSLAALTTQPKAAKKNKIIIYPSPSDKNIKSSEDTKSLLMKTIKPRDLNIKIDRMVKIRNNGVLLESSSNMDRLLSSTALKNVKLEARKPEKFWPRVMIHGASSDVSEEDIVGETSHSAGDVSCPTYVKKLNEHLSSIDYGE
;
A
#
# COMPACT_ATOMS: atom_id res chain seq x y z
N MET A 1 1.20 9.17 7.23
CA MET A 1 -0.05 9.05 8.03
C MET A 1 -0.47 10.41 8.56
N ALA A 2 0.34 11.07 9.40
CA ALA A 2 0.04 12.42 9.93
C ALA A 2 -0.19 13.47 8.82
N GLU A 3 0.69 13.52 7.83
CA GLU A 3 0.64 14.52 6.75
C GLU A 3 -0.63 14.46 5.87
N LEU A 4 -1.24 13.28 5.70
CA LEU A 4 -2.44 13.10 4.87
C LEU A 4 -3.73 13.42 5.63
N ALA A 5 -3.78 13.07 6.91
CA ALA A 5 -4.85 13.50 7.81
C ALA A 5 -4.82 15.02 7.99
N ASP A 6 -3.63 15.63 8.03
CA ASP A 6 -3.50 17.09 8.08
C ASP A 6 -4.01 17.75 6.80
N LYS A 7 -3.74 17.21 5.61
CA LYS A 7 -4.29 17.75 4.35
C LYS A 7 -5.82 17.71 4.30
N LEU A 8 -6.46 16.64 4.78
CA LEU A 8 -7.92 16.58 4.90
C LEU A 8 -8.46 17.55 5.95
N LYS A 9 -7.78 17.69 7.10
CA LYS A 9 -8.16 18.65 8.15
C LYS A 9 -8.01 20.11 7.72
N THR A 10 -7.21 20.38 6.69
CA THR A 10 -7.11 21.72 6.09
C THR A 10 -8.26 22.07 5.15
N LEU A 11 -9.13 21.10 4.79
CA LEU A 11 -10.36 21.41 4.06
C LEU A 11 -11.26 22.26 4.96
N LYS A 12 -11.50 23.50 4.53
CA LYS A 12 -12.43 24.38 5.21
C LYS A 12 -13.84 23.81 5.08
N PRO A 13 -14.72 23.93 6.09
CA PRO A 13 -16.12 23.54 5.94
C PRO A 13 -16.76 24.27 4.76
N VAL A 14 -17.69 23.62 4.06
CA VAL A 14 -18.39 24.23 2.91
C VAL A 14 -19.03 25.53 3.39
N SER A 15 -18.74 26.63 2.70
CA SER A 15 -19.12 27.96 3.18
C SER A 15 -20.64 28.12 3.14
N ILE A 16 -21.18 28.45 4.31
CA ILE A 16 -22.58 28.84 4.53
C ILE A 16 -22.72 30.36 4.70
N GLN A 17 -21.63 31.13 4.55
CA GLN A 17 -21.63 32.59 4.76
C GLN A 17 -22.53 33.36 3.79
N GLY A 18 -22.95 32.74 2.70
CA GLY A 18 -23.86 33.31 1.71
C GLY A 18 -25.34 32.92 1.87
N LEU A 19 -25.68 32.12 2.88
CA LEU A 19 -27.06 31.73 3.15
C LEU A 19 -27.71 32.67 4.16
N PRO A 20 -29.01 32.96 4.03
CA PRO A 20 -29.72 33.76 5.02
C PRO A 20 -29.55 33.13 6.40
N SER A 21 -29.09 33.93 7.36
CA SER A 21 -28.87 33.50 8.75
C SER A 21 -30.16 32.95 9.36
N ASN A 22 -31.31 33.48 8.92
CA ASN A 22 -32.65 33.04 9.27
C ASN A 22 -33.46 32.69 8.00
N PRO A 23 -33.37 31.45 7.48
CA PRO A 23 -34.06 31.06 6.25
C PRO A 23 -35.57 31.09 6.47
N THR A 24 -36.27 32.00 5.79
CA THR A 24 -37.73 32.14 5.83
C THR A 24 -38.42 31.19 4.87
N SER A 25 -37.79 30.87 3.73
CA SER A 25 -38.32 29.93 2.74
C SER A 25 -38.10 28.46 3.16
N PRO A 26 -39.01 27.54 2.77
CA PRO A 26 -38.79 26.11 2.93
C PRO A 26 -37.54 25.62 2.17
N GLU A 27 -37.24 26.20 1.00
CA GLU A 27 -36.07 25.81 0.21
C GLU A 27 -34.76 26.16 0.92
N ASP A 28 -34.64 27.35 1.50
CA ASP A 28 -33.41 27.76 2.20
C ASP A 28 -33.18 26.94 3.48
N LYS A 29 -34.26 26.55 4.17
CA LYS A 29 -34.18 25.61 5.32
C LYS A 29 -33.69 24.24 4.88
N ALA A 30 -34.21 23.72 3.76
CA ALA A 30 -33.79 22.44 3.21
C ALA A 30 -32.32 22.50 2.77
N LEU A 31 -31.89 23.55 2.07
CA LEU A 31 -30.52 23.71 1.61
C LEU A 31 -29.52 23.81 2.77
N LYS A 32 -29.85 24.60 3.80
CA LYS A 32 -29.02 24.72 5.01
C LYS A 32 -28.91 23.38 5.74
N SER A 33 -30.00 22.63 5.82
CA SER A 33 -30.01 21.27 6.40
C SER A 33 -29.13 20.31 5.61
N ILE A 34 -29.24 20.32 4.27
CA ILE A 34 -28.43 19.50 3.36
C ILE A 34 -26.94 19.82 3.53
N LEU A 35 -26.56 21.10 3.49
CA LEU A 35 -25.16 21.52 3.66
C LEU A 35 -24.59 21.16 5.04
N THR A 36 -25.40 21.29 6.09
CA THR A 36 -25.01 20.89 7.45
C THR A 36 -24.79 19.38 7.52
N ASN A 37 -25.66 18.58 6.93
CA ASN A 37 -25.54 17.13 6.90
C ASN A 37 -24.34 16.67 6.07
N ILE A 38 -24.06 17.34 4.95
CA ILE A 38 -22.87 17.12 4.12
C ILE A 38 -21.59 17.37 4.92
N ASN A 39 -21.48 18.52 5.59
CA ASN A 39 -20.30 18.85 6.39
C ASN A 39 -20.09 17.80 7.50
N LYS A 40 -21.17 17.38 8.18
CA LYS A 40 -21.10 16.31 9.19
C LYS A 40 -20.64 14.97 8.61
N ASN A 41 -21.13 14.59 7.44
CA ASN A 41 -20.74 13.33 6.80
C ASN A 41 -19.31 13.37 6.26
N LEU A 42 -18.82 14.53 5.83
CA LEU A 42 -17.41 14.73 5.46
C LEU A 42 -16.49 14.47 6.64
N ASP A 43 -16.81 14.99 7.83
CA ASP A 43 -16.02 14.75 9.05
C ASP A 43 -15.95 13.26 9.39
N ILE A 44 -17.10 12.57 9.36
CA ILE A 44 -17.17 11.11 9.59
C ILE A 44 -16.31 10.34 8.58
N PHE A 45 -16.34 10.76 7.31
CA PHE A 45 -15.55 10.11 6.27
C PHE A 45 -14.05 10.37 6.42
N ILE A 46 -13.64 11.59 6.80
CA ILE A 46 -12.25 11.93 7.10
C ILE A 46 -11.72 11.03 8.22
N ASP A 47 -12.50 10.86 9.29
CA ASP A 47 -12.17 9.97 10.40
C ASP A 47 -12.09 8.51 9.98
N PHE A 48 -13.03 8.05 9.14
CA PHE A 48 -13.03 6.71 8.58
C PHE A 48 -11.77 6.44 7.74
N VAL A 49 -11.45 7.31 6.78
CA VAL A 49 -10.25 7.17 5.93
C VAL A 49 -8.98 7.14 6.77
N GLY A 50 -8.90 7.99 7.80
CA GLY A 50 -7.80 8.00 8.77
C GLY A 50 -7.64 6.69 9.54
N ALA A 51 -8.76 6.05 9.89
CA ALA A 51 -8.79 4.78 10.62
C ALA A 51 -8.62 3.52 9.74
N THR A 52 -8.85 3.63 8.43
CA THR A 52 -8.77 2.48 7.52
C THR A 52 -7.34 1.91 7.40
N LYS A 53 -7.26 0.57 7.33
CA LYS A 53 -6.03 -0.19 7.09
C LYS A 53 -5.71 -0.35 5.59
N GLU A 54 -6.45 0.34 4.72
CA GLU A 54 -6.30 0.22 3.28
C GLU A 54 -4.91 0.69 2.80
N PRO A 55 -4.43 0.18 1.65
CA PRO A 55 -3.21 0.67 1.02
C PRO A 55 -3.25 2.18 0.77
N LEU A 56 -2.07 2.83 0.82
CA LEU A 56 -1.94 4.28 0.67
C LEU A 56 -2.53 4.79 -0.66
N ALA A 57 -2.40 4.02 -1.74
CA ALA A 57 -2.93 4.38 -3.05
C ALA A 57 -4.46 4.55 -3.04
N LYS A 58 -5.19 3.57 -2.51
CA LYS A 58 -6.67 3.62 -2.40
C LYS A 58 -7.15 4.74 -1.49
N ARG A 59 -6.41 5.02 -0.40
CA ARG A 59 -6.72 6.15 0.49
C ARG A 59 -6.52 7.49 -0.21
N ASN A 60 -5.47 7.64 -1.01
CA ASN A 60 -5.25 8.86 -1.79
C ASN A 60 -6.33 9.07 -2.86
N GLU A 61 -6.80 7.99 -3.49
CA GLU A 61 -7.91 8.02 -4.43
C GLU A 61 -9.22 8.46 -3.76
N ALA A 62 -9.55 7.88 -2.59
CA ALA A 62 -10.70 8.30 -1.81
C ALA A 62 -10.62 9.78 -1.39
N ILE A 63 -9.43 10.26 -1.00
CA ILE A 63 -9.20 11.66 -0.62
C ILE A 63 -9.38 12.59 -1.81
N LYS A 64 -8.88 12.22 -2.99
CA LYS A 64 -9.12 12.98 -4.23
C LYS A 64 -10.61 13.08 -4.54
N ALA A 65 -11.33 11.96 -4.48
CA ALA A 65 -12.77 11.93 -4.75
C ALA A 65 -13.55 12.83 -3.79
N VAL A 66 -13.25 12.77 -2.49
CA VAL A 66 -13.87 13.63 -1.46
C VAL A 66 -13.56 15.10 -1.68
N THR A 67 -12.30 15.42 -2.00
CA THR A 67 -11.89 16.80 -2.27
C THR A 67 -12.64 17.35 -3.49
N GLY A 68 -12.79 16.56 -4.55
CA GLY A 68 -13.57 16.93 -5.74
C GLY A 68 -15.04 17.18 -5.41
N ILE A 69 -15.68 16.30 -4.64
CA ILE A 69 -17.06 16.47 -4.18
C ILE A 69 -17.21 17.75 -3.35
N HIS A 70 -16.27 17.98 -2.43
CA HIS A 70 -16.27 19.16 -1.57
C HIS A 70 -16.16 20.47 -2.38
N LEU A 71 -15.28 20.52 -3.38
CA LEU A 71 -15.13 21.68 -4.26
C LEU A 71 -16.40 21.94 -5.07
N ALA A 72 -16.97 20.91 -5.69
CA ALA A 72 -18.21 21.02 -6.47
C ALA A 72 -19.39 21.55 -5.62
N LEU A 73 -19.49 21.11 -4.36
CA LEU A 73 -20.52 21.60 -3.44
C LEU A 73 -20.31 23.05 -3.01
N ASN A 74 -19.05 23.48 -2.88
CA ASN A 74 -18.73 24.86 -2.54
C ASN A 74 -19.01 25.80 -3.72
N ASP A 75 -18.74 25.34 -4.96
CA ASP A 75 -19.11 26.06 -6.17
C ASP A 75 -20.63 26.15 -6.34
N PHE A 76 -21.36 25.06 -6.07
CA PHE A 76 -22.82 25.08 -6.04
C PHE A 76 -23.37 26.07 -5.00
N SER A 77 -22.82 26.07 -3.78
CA SER A 77 -23.18 27.03 -2.72
C SER A 77 -22.96 28.47 -3.19
N ARG A 78 -21.81 28.76 -3.82
CA ARG A 78 -21.50 30.09 -4.37
C ARG A 78 -22.45 30.51 -5.49
N LEU A 79 -22.74 29.62 -6.42
CA LEU A 79 -23.68 29.89 -7.51
C LEU A 79 -25.09 30.13 -6.99
N TYR A 80 -25.52 29.37 -5.99
CA TYR A 80 -26.81 29.57 -5.33
C TYR A 80 -26.87 30.94 -4.63
N THR A 81 -25.86 31.30 -3.82
CA THR A 81 -25.79 32.62 -3.18
C THR A 81 -25.78 33.76 -4.19
N LYS A 82 -24.99 33.65 -5.26
CA LYS A 82 -24.95 34.66 -6.33
C LYS A 82 -26.35 34.85 -6.92
N ASN A 83 -27.12 33.77 -7.10
CA ASN A 83 -28.49 33.84 -7.58
C ASN A 83 -29.49 34.40 -6.59
N VAL A 84 -29.44 34.03 -5.31
CA VAL A 84 -30.37 34.61 -4.32
C VAL A 84 -30.17 36.12 -4.25
N VAL A 85 -28.92 36.59 -4.38
CA VAL A 85 -28.59 38.02 -4.43
C VAL A 85 -29.05 38.69 -5.74
N THR A 86 -28.98 38.01 -6.90
CA THR A 86 -29.38 38.59 -8.20
C THR A 86 -30.86 38.39 -8.55
N ASN A 87 -31.54 37.37 -8.02
CA ASN A 87 -32.95 37.05 -8.26
C ASN A 87 -33.92 37.93 -7.47
N SER A 88 -33.41 38.86 -6.66
CA SER A 88 -34.20 40.03 -6.28
C SER A 88 -34.51 40.95 -7.47
N ILE A 89 -34.03 40.65 -8.69
CA ILE A 89 -34.12 41.56 -9.84
C ILE A 89 -34.90 41.05 -11.06
N ASN A 90 -34.88 39.79 -11.55
CA ASN A 90 -35.76 39.38 -12.70
C ASN A 90 -35.85 37.85 -12.95
N GLY A 91 -36.98 37.37 -13.49
CA GLY A 91 -37.39 35.95 -13.54
C GLY A 91 -36.89 35.06 -14.70
N ASP A 92 -36.14 35.57 -15.68
CA ASP A 92 -35.73 34.80 -16.87
C ASP A 92 -34.39 34.02 -16.70
N ILE A 93 -33.78 34.07 -15.53
CA ILE A 93 -32.38 33.64 -15.29
C ILE A 93 -32.23 32.13 -15.04
N VAL A 94 -33.32 31.41 -14.74
CA VAL A 94 -33.29 30.00 -14.32
C VAL A 94 -32.74 29.05 -15.40
N ASN A 95 -32.97 29.35 -16.69
CA ASN A 95 -32.50 28.52 -17.80
C ASN A 95 -30.99 28.69 -18.05
N GLY A 96 -30.48 29.92 -18.01
CA GLY A 96 -29.04 30.16 -18.12
C GLY A 96 -28.26 29.54 -16.96
N LEU A 97 -28.86 29.49 -15.77
CA LEU A 97 -28.23 28.86 -14.62
C LEU A 97 -28.10 27.34 -14.74
N ARG A 98 -29.10 26.70 -15.33
CA ARG A 98 -29.05 25.26 -15.58
C ARG A 98 -27.90 24.94 -16.52
N GLU A 99 -27.66 25.78 -17.51
CA GLU A 99 -26.56 25.64 -18.48
C GLU A 99 -25.20 25.89 -17.81
N ASP A 100 -25.04 26.98 -17.04
CA ASP A 100 -23.80 27.29 -16.31
C ASP A 100 -23.41 26.19 -15.31
N ILE A 101 -24.40 25.65 -14.56
CA ILE A 101 -24.17 24.54 -13.63
C ILE A 101 -23.78 23.28 -14.39
N GLN A 102 -24.45 22.97 -15.50
CA GLN A 102 -24.11 21.81 -16.31
C GLN A 102 -22.73 21.92 -16.95
N GLU A 103 -22.34 23.11 -17.39
CA GLU A 103 -21.03 23.38 -17.98
C GLU A 103 -19.92 23.28 -16.93
N THR A 104 -20.11 23.89 -15.76
CA THR A 104 -19.16 23.80 -14.64
C THR A 104 -19.01 22.37 -14.16
N VAL A 105 -20.11 21.61 -14.00
CA VAL A 105 -20.03 20.19 -13.61
C VAL A 105 -19.31 19.36 -14.67
N LYS A 106 -19.56 19.61 -15.97
CA LYS A 106 -18.84 18.93 -17.06
C LYS A 106 -17.35 19.27 -17.09
N SER A 107 -16.98 20.54 -16.91
CA SER A 107 -15.56 20.93 -16.89
C SER A 107 -14.83 20.30 -15.71
N THR A 108 -15.43 20.29 -14.52
CA THR A 108 -14.81 19.70 -13.32
C THR A 108 -14.74 18.18 -13.41
N LEU A 109 -15.73 17.52 -14.04
CA LEU A 109 -15.67 16.07 -14.29
C LEU A 109 -14.63 15.69 -15.35
N ASN A 110 -14.36 16.58 -16.32
CA ASN A 110 -13.31 16.36 -17.32
C ASN A 110 -11.90 16.62 -16.77
N GLU A 111 -11.72 17.51 -15.78
CA GLU A 111 -10.45 17.72 -15.07
C GLU A 111 -10.14 16.59 -14.07
N ILE A 112 -11.16 15.84 -13.63
CA ILE A 112 -10.93 14.57 -12.94
C ILE A 112 -10.54 13.55 -14.01
N GLU A 113 -9.25 13.51 -14.34
CA GLU A 113 -8.68 12.39 -15.09
C GLU A 113 -8.99 11.09 -14.33
N ILE A 114 -10.06 10.42 -14.74
CA ILE A 114 -10.31 9.03 -14.39
C ILE A 114 -9.06 8.30 -14.88
N PRO A 115 -8.32 7.61 -14.00
CA PRO A 115 -7.18 6.81 -14.44
C PRO A 115 -7.68 5.93 -15.57
N THR A 116 -7.11 6.10 -16.77
CA THR A 116 -7.43 5.28 -17.94
C THR A 116 -7.52 3.83 -17.47
N PRO A 117 -8.56 3.07 -17.87
CA PRO A 117 -8.69 1.67 -17.48
C PRO A 117 -7.34 1.02 -17.73
N GLY A 118 -6.68 0.58 -16.65
CA GLY A 118 -5.41 -0.10 -16.77
C GLY A 118 -5.57 -1.25 -17.77
N PRO A 119 -4.48 -1.67 -18.45
CA PRO A 119 -4.55 -2.70 -19.47
C PRO A 119 -5.39 -3.87 -18.96
N THR A 120 -6.46 -4.19 -19.68
CA THR A 120 -7.25 -5.38 -19.38
C THR A 120 -6.34 -6.59 -19.48
N TYR A 121 -6.63 -7.62 -18.68
CA TYR A 121 -5.83 -8.85 -18.63
C TYR A 121 -5.55 -9.43 -20.03
N ALA A 122 -6.53 -9.33 -20.93
CA ALA A 122 -6.41 -9.75 -22.33
C ALA A 122 -5.38 -8.92 -23.13
N SER A 123 -5.29 -7.60 -22.92
CA SER A 123 -4.30 -6.76 -23.61
C SER A 123 -2.87 -6.97 -23.10
N ALA A 124 -2.70 -7.24 -21.80
CA ALA A 124 -1.40 -7.57 -21.21
C ALA A 124 -0.90 -8.97 -21.62
N ALA A 125 -1.82 -9.91 -21.89
CA ALA A 125 -1.50 -11.24 -22.39
C ALA A 125 -1.17 -11.26 -23.90
N ALA A 126 -1.71 -10.32 -24.68
CA ALA A 126 -1.52 -10.23 -26.12
C ALA A 126 -0.20 -9.54 -26.53
N THR A 127 0.44 -8.80 -25.62
CA THR A 127 1.76 -8.21 -25.89
C THR A 127 2.84 -9.29 -25.91
N PRO A 128 3.63 -9.43 -27.00
CA PRO A 128 4.75 -10.35 -27.02
C PRO A 128 5.75 -9.93 -25.95
N VAL A 129 5.93 -10.79 -24.95
CA VAL A 129 6.86 -10.56 -23.86
C VAL A 129 8.27 -10.51 -24.45
N SER A 130 8.83 -9.30 -24.54
CA SER A 130 10.26 -9.15 -24.82
C SER A 130 11.04 -9.85 -23.71
N LEU A 131 11.91 -10.80 -24.07
CA LEU A 131 12.78 -11.52 -23.13
C LEU A 131 13.59 -10.58 -22.22
N ALA A 132 13.83 -9.34 -22.64
CA ALA A 132 14.51 -8.33 -21.84
C ALA A 132 13.72 -7.89 -20.59
N ALA A 133 12.37 -7.91 -20.65
CA ALA A 133 11.51 -7.45 -19.55
C ALA A 133 11.33 -8.48 -18.41
N LEU A 134 11.76 -9.73 -18.61
CA LEU A 134 11.74 -10.77 -17.58
C LEU A 134 12.82 -10.59 -16.50
N THR A 135 13.75 -9.64 -16.69
CA THR A 135 14.94 -9.51 -15.82
C THR A 135 14.81 -8.48 -14.71
N THR A 136 13.82 -7.58 -14.76
CA THR A 136 13.65 -6.53 -13.74
C THR A 136 12.48 -6.83 -12.82
N GLN A 137 12.58 -7.88 -12.02
CA GLN A 137 11.79 -7.93 -10.80
C GLN A 137 12.15 -6.70 -9.94
N PRO A 138 11.17 -5.93 -9.45
CA PRO A 138 11.46 -4.83 -8.53
C PRO A 138 12.21 -5.40 -7.33
N LYS A 139 13.47 -4.98 -7.19
CA LYS A 139 14.39 -5.46 -6.16
C LYS A 139 13.76 -5.17 -4.81
N ALA A 140 13.16 -6.19 -4.18
CA ALA A 140 12.46 -6.03 -2.92
C ALA A 140 13.40 -5.35 -1.92
N ALA A 141 12.96 -4.24 -1.32
CA ALA A 141 13.76 -3.50 -0.36
C ALA A 141 14.25 -4.46 0.73
N LYS A 142 15.57 -4.52 0.94
CA LYS A 142 16.18 -5.42 1.92
C LYS A 142 15.67 -5.04 3.31
N LYS A 143 14.85 -5.91 3.91
CA LYS A 143 14.37 -5.73 5.29
C LYS A 143 15.32 -6.42 6.25
N ASN A 144 15.70 -5.72 7.31
CA ASN A 144 16.41 -6.31 8.43
C ASN A 144 15.45 -7.19 9.22
N LYS A 145 15.94 -8.36 9.61
CA LYS A 145 15.17 -9.37 10.35
C LYS A 145 15.91 -9.73 11.62
N ILE A 146 15.19 -9.77 12.74
CA ILE A 146 15.71 -10.25 14.03
C ILE A 146 14.67 -11.17 14.63
N ILE A 147 15.12 -12.29 15.18
CA ILE A 147 14.27 -13.24 15.89
C ILE A 147 14.48 -13.04 17.39
N ILE A 148 13.40 -13.03 18.15
CA ILE A 148 13.41 -12.96 19.60
C ILE A 148 12.79 -14.24 20.16
N TYR A 149 13.51 -14.91 21.04
CA TYR A 149 13.06 -16.10 21.77
C TYR A 149 13.04 -15.85 23.27
N PRO A 150 12.15 -16.51 24.02
CA PRO A 150 12.35 -16.66 25.45
C PRO A 150 13.66 -17.42 25.71
N SER A 151 14.42 -16.96 26.69
CA SER A 151 15.62 -17.65 27.15
C SER A 151 15.22 -19.03 27.68
N PRO A 152 16.02 -20.09 27.46
CA PRO A 152 15.70 -21.45 27.90
C PRO A 152 15.49 -21.56 29.43
N SER A 153 16.00 -20.61 30.20
CA SER A 153 15.82 -20.53 31.65
C SER A 153 14.45 -20.01 32.08
N ASP A 154 13.62 -19.47 31.18
CA ASP A 154 12.29 -18.96 31.50
C ASP A 154 11.18 -19.93 31.07
N LYS A 155 10.53 -20.55 32.05
CA LYS A 155 9.39 -21.46 31.84
C LYS A 155 8.03 -20.74 31.87
N ASN A 156 8.00 -19.44 32.17
CA ASN A 156 6.74 -18.70 32.30
C ASN A 156 6.14 -18.35 30.94
N ILE A 157 6.96 -18.27 29.89
CA ILE A 157 6.55 -17.91 28.54
C ILE A 157 6.16 -19.17 27.77
N LYS A 158 4.85 -19.43 27.69
CA LYS A 158 4.31 -20.66 27.09
C LYS A 158 3.89 -20.50 25.64
N SER A 159 3.71 -19.26 25.17
CA SER A 159 3.27 -18.95 23.82
C SER A 159 4.05 -17.80 23.19
N SER A 160 4.12 -17.79 21.85
CA SER A 160 4.65 -16.66 21.08
C SER A 160 3.85 -15.36 21.28
N GLU A 161 2.58 -15.45 21.68
CA GLU A 161 1.79 -14.27 22.03
C GLU A 161 2.23 -13.63 23.35
N ASP A 162 2.65 -14.44 24.32
CA ASP A 162 3.19 -13.96 25.59
C ASP A 162 4.50 -13.24 25.35
N THR A 163 5.40 -13.84 24.54
CA THR A 163 6.66 -13.21 24.11
C THR A 163 6.42 -11.87 23.43
N LYS A 164 5.45 -11.80 22.52
CA LYS A 164 5.07 -10.57 21.82
C LYS A 164 4.56 -9.49 22.79
N SER A 165 3.67 -9.86 23.69
CA SER A 165 3.08 -8.95 24.67
C SER A 165 4.13 -8.41 25.63
N LEU A 166 5.04 -9.28 26.06
CA LEU A 166 6.17 -8.93 26.92
C LEU A 166 7.14 -7.99 26.21
N LEU A 167 7.51 -8.33 24.97
CA LEU A 167 8.37 -7.51 24.12
C LEU A 167 7.81 -6.09 23.92
N MET A 168 6.51 -5.95 23.67
CA MET A 168 5.84 -4.65 23.51
C MET A 168 5.83 -3.82 24.80
N LYS A 169 5.80 -4.46 25.98
CA LYS A 169 5.86 -3.78 27.28
C LYS A 169 7.28 -3.35 27.64
N THR A 170 8.26 -4.19 27.32
CA THR A 170 9.66 -3.98 27.68
C THR A 170 10.36 -2.98 26.77
N ILE A 171 10.09 -3.03 25.46
CA ILE A 171 10.77 -2.19 24.49
C ILE A 171 9.86 -1.07 24.02
N LYS A 172 10.36 0.16 24.18
CA LYS A 172 9.85 1.33 23.48
C LYS A 172 10.68 1.53 22.20
N PRO A 173 10.11 1.31 21.00
CA PRO A 173 10.88 1.43 19.75
C PRO A 173 11.49 2.82 19.54
N ARG A 174 10.84 3.86 20.07
CA ARG A 174 11.30 5.25 20.04
C ARG A 174 12.64 5.44 20.76
N ASP A 175 12.82 4.80 21.92
CA ASP A 175 14.02 4.96 22.74
C ASP A 175 15.25 4.32 22.09
N LEU A 176 15.04 3.26 21.31
CA LEU A 176 16.10 2.59 20.55
C LEU A 176 16.34 3.22 19.16
N ASN A 177 15.50 4.18 18.77
CA ASN A 177 15.45 4.79 17.44
C ASN A 177 15.25 3.73 16.32
N ILE A 178 14.36 2.76 16.56
CA ILE A 178 14.06 1.66 15.64
C ILE A 178 12.60 1.75 15.21
N LYS A 179 12.33 1.54 13.92
CA LYS A 179 10.97 1.40 13.38
C LYS A 179 10.65 -0.07 13.11
N ILE A 180 9.73 -0.66 13.86
CA ILE A 180 9.27 -2.03 13.60
C ILE A 180 8.18 -1.97 12.53
N ASP A 181 8.41 -2.59 11.37
CA ASP A 181 7.43 -2.62 10.27
C ASP A 181 6.46 -3.79 10.41
N ARG A 182 6.97 -4.95 10.86
CA ARG A 182 6.15 -6.15 11.05
C ARG A 182 6.66 -6.99 12.21
N MET A 183 5.73 -7.61 12.92
CA MET A 183 6.00 -8.59 13.97
C MET A 183 5.22 -9.87 13.66
N VAL A 184 5.92 -10.99 13.57
CA VAL A 184 5.35 -12.29 13.16
C VAL A 184 5.65 -13.34 14.24
N LYS A 185 4.63 -14.09 14.63
CA LYS A 185 4.79 -15.23 15.56
C LYS A 185 5.47 -16.38 14.84
N ILE A 186 6.44 -17.02 15.47
CA ILE A 186 7.14 -18.18 14.92
C ILE A 186 7.14 -19.34 15.91
N ARG A 187 7.62 -20.51 15.48
CA ARG A 187 7.75 -21.71 16.33
C ARG A 187 8.65 -21.44 17.54
N ASN A 188 8.59 -22.31 18.54
CA ASN A 188 9.37 -22.24 19.79
C ASN A 188 9.11 -20.95 20.59
N ASN A 189 7.85 -20.50 20.63
CA ASN A 189 7.42 -19.30 21.35
C ASN A 189 8.17 -18.02 20.93
N GLY A 190 8.74 -18.00 19.73
CA GLY A 190 9.52 -16.89 19.22
C GLY A 190 8.67 -15.85 18.49
N VAL A 191 9.29 -14.70 18.28
CA VAL A 191 8.74 -13.57 17.51
C VAL A 191 9.80 -13.08 16.53
N LEU A 192 9.46 -13.04 15.24
CA LEU A 192 10.26 -12.42 14.19
C LEU A 192 9.87 -10.95 14.05
N LEU A 193 10.87 -10.07 14.10
CA LEU A 193 10.77 -8.66 13.81
C LEU A 193 11.32 -8.37 12.42
N GLU A 194 10.58 -7.58 11.66
CA GLU A 194 11.01 -7.03 10.38
C GLU A 194 11.04 -5.50 10.47
N SER A 195 12.11 -4.92 9.95
CA SER A 195 12.30 -3.47 9.91
C SER A 195 13.09 -3.05 8.68
N SER A 196 12.73 -1.90 8.13
CA SER A 196 13.49 -1.15 7.14
C SER A 196 14.72 -0.45 7.74
N SER A 197 14.70 -0.18 9.05
CA SER A 197 15.82 0.43 9.79
C SER A 197 16.78 -0.62 10.36
N ASN A 198 18.01 -0.20 10.73
CA ASN A 198 18.95 -1.08 11.39
C ASN A 198 18.44 -1.45 12.80
N MET A 199 18.40 -2.75 13.10
CA MET A 199 17.93 -3.30 14.37
C MET A 199 19.04 -3.89 15.26
N ASP A 200 20.32 -3.72 14.93
CA ASP A 200 21.45 -4.33 15.65
C ASP A 200 21.46 -3.98 17.15
N ARG A 201 20.94 -2.79 17.52
CA ARG A 201 20.78 -2.36 18.92
C ARG A 201 19.88 -3.28 19.76
N LEU A 202 18.97 -4.03 19.13
CA LEU A 202 18.15 -5.03 19.82
C LEU A 202 18.98 -6.24 20.27
N LEU A 203 20.03 -6.60 19.54
CA LEU A 203 20.87 -7.77 19.88
C LEU A 203 21.65 -7.56 21.18
N SER A 204 22.05 -6.32 21.46
CA SER A 204 22.80 -5.95 22.65
C SER A 204 21.94 -5.31 23.75
N SER A 205 20.61 -5.30 23.61
CA SER A 205 19.72 -4.62 24.54
C SER A 205 19.69 -5.31 25.91
N THR A 206 20.05 -4.58 26.96
CA THR A 206 19.95 -5.04 28.35
C THR A 206 18.50 -5.22 28.79
N ALA A 207 17.57 -4.42 28.24
CA ALA A 207 16.15 -4.51 28.55
C ALA A 207 15.57 -5.89 28.20
N LEU A 208 16.01 -6.50 27.09
CA LEU A 208 15.59 -7.86 26.71
C LEU A 208 16.14 -8.91 27.67
N LYS A 209 17.43 -8.80 28.02
CA LYS A 209 18.09 -9.73 28.94
C LYS A 209 17.45 -9.73 30.32
N ASN A 210 17.08 -8.54 30.84
CA ASN A 210 16.40 -8.40 32.13
C ASN A 210 15.06 -9.14 32.19
N VAL A 211 14.42 -9.28 31.04
CA VAL A 211 13.12 -9.93 30.88
C VAL A 211 13.27 -11.35 30.31
N LYS A 212 14.49 -11.89 30.36
CA LYS A 212 14.84 -13.25 29.89
C LYS A 212 14.45 -13.49 28.44
N LEU A 213 14.56 -12.48 27.59
CA LEU A 213 14.39 -12.58 26.14
C LEU A 213 15.75 -12.48 25.44
N GLU A 214 15.95 -13.30 24.42
CA GLU A 214 17.17 -13.34 23.62
C GLU A 214 16.87 -12.95 22.17
N ALA A 215 17.54 -11.90 21.69
CA ALA A 215 17.48 -11.50 20.30
C ALA A 215 18.65 -12.11 19.51
N ARG A 216 18.36 -12.69 18.35
CA ARG A 216 19.34 -13.30 17.44
C ARG A 216 19.02 -12.91 15.99
N LYS A 217 20.04 -12.80 15.15
CA LYS A 217 19.80 -12.68 13.70
C LYS A 217 19.30 -14.03 13.17
N PRO A 218 18.35 -14.05 12.23
CA PRO A 218 18.02 -15.29 11.54
C PRO A 218 19.28 -15.82 10.89
N GLU A 219 19.59 -17.08 11.18
CA GLU A 219 20.64 -17.80 10.46
C GLU A 219 20.27 -17.83 8.98
N LYS A 220 21.27 -17.82 8.09
CA LYS A 220 21.01 -17.89 6.65
C LYS A 220 20.12 -19.11 6.38
N PHE A 221 18.93 -18.84 5.86
CA PHE A 221 18.05 -19.90 5.41
C PHE A 221 18.70 -20.51 4.17
N TRP A 222 19.24 -21.71 4.31
CA TRP A 222 19.64 -22.52 3.17
C TRP A 222 18.34 -22.99 2.50
N PRO A 223 18.01 -22.50 1.29
CA PRO A 223 16.82 -22.95 0.61
C PRO A 223 16.93 -24.45 0.37
N ARG A 224 15.96 -25.21 0.89
CA ARG A 224 15.85 -26.64 0.56
C ARG A 224 15.20 -26.72 -0.81
N VAL A 225 15.99 -27.04 -1.83
CA VAL A 225 15.52 -27.29 -3.19
C VAL A 225 15.22 -28.79 -3.29
N MET A 226 14.03 -29.14 -3.75
CA MET A 226 13.67 -30.52 -4.08
C MET A 226 13.57 -30.60 -5.61
N ILE A 227 14.38 -31.46 -6.22
CA ILE A 227 14.39 -31.68 -7.66
C ILE A 227 13.55 -32.92 -7.94
N HIS A 228 12.47 -32.75 -8.71
CA HIS A 228 11.61 -33.85 -9.13
C HIS A 228 11.94 -34.27 -10.57
N GLY A 229 11.84 -35.57 -10.88
CA GLY A 229 12.04 -36.08 -12.24
C GLY A 229 13.50 -36.18 -12.69
N ALA A 230 14.45 -36.21 -11.75
CA ALA A 230 15.83 -36.57 -12.08
C ALA A 230 15.89 -38.05 -12.53
N SER A 231 16.63 -38.33 -13.60
CA SER A 231 16.88 -39.71 -14.04
C SER A 231 17.66 -40.48 -12.97
N SER A 232 17.37 -41.78 -12.82
CA SER A 232 18.06 -42.67 -11.87
C SER A 232 19.55 -42.79 -12.13
N ASP A 233 19.99 -42.45 -13.33
CA ASP A 233 21.38 -42.60 -13.79
C ASP A 233 22.24 -41.37 -13.47
N VAL A 234 21.65 -40.30 -12.94
CA VAL A 234 22.37 -39.06 -12.58
C VAL A 234 22.86 -39.18 -11.14
N SER A 235 24.17 -39.08 -10.93
CA SER A 235 24.73 -39.13 -9.59
C SER A 235 24.54 -37.81 -8.85
N GLU A 236 24.61 -37.86 -7.51
CA GLU A 236 24.49 -36.67 -6.67
C GLU A 236 25.60 -35.65 -6.99
N GLU A 237 26.79 -36.13 -7.33
CA GLU A 237 27.95 -35.30 -7.69
C GLU A 237 27.72 -34.49 -8.97
N ASP A 238 27.03 -35.07 -9.97
CA ASP A 238 26.71 -34.38 -11.21
C ASP A 238 25.70 -33.24 -10.98
N ILE A 239 24.70 -33.46 -10.11
CA ILE A 239 23.70 -32.45 -9.76
C ILE A 239 24.34 -31.29 -8.98
N VAL A 240 25.20 -31.61 -8.02
CA VAL A 240 25.91 -30.59 -7.23
C VAL A 240 26.93 -29.83 -8.09
N GLY A 241 27.63 -30.53 -8.98
CA GLY A 241 28.58 -29.95 -9.92
C GLY A 241 27.94 -28.95 -10.88
N GLU A 242 26.79 -29.28 -11.45
CA GLU A 242 26.09 -28.40 -12.40
C GLU A 242 25.43 -27.20 -11.71
N THR A 243 24.84 -27.40 -10.51
CA THR A 243 24.14 -26.32 -9.79
C THR A 243 25.07 -25.27 -9.19
N SER A 244 26.30 -25.64 -8.82
CA SER A 244 27.27 -24.75 -8.18
C SER A 244 27.94 -23.75 -9.14
N HIS A 245 27.94 -24.01 -10.45
CA HIS A 245 28.48 -23.10 -11.47
C HIS A 245 27.52 -21.97 -11.88
N SER A 246 26.22 -22.05 -11.52
CA SER A 246 25.18 -21.16 -12.06
C SER A 246 24.80 -19.95 -11.17
N ALA A 247 25.37 -19.83 -9.97
CA ALA A 247 24.92 -18.83 -9.00
C ALA A 247 25.47 -17.40 -9.24
N GLY A 248 26.29 -17.18 -10.28
CA GLY A 248 27.00 -15.91 -10.49
C GLY A 248 26.98 -15.33 -11.90
N ASP A 249 27.06 -16.15 -12.94
CA ASP A 249 27.15 -15.67 -14.33
C ASP A 249 26.21 -16.47 -15.23
N VAL A 250 25.29 -15.75 -15.90
CA VAL A 250 24.38 -16.31 -16.90
C VAL A 250 25.14 -16.47 -18.22
N SER A 251 26.09 -17.41 -18.23
CA SER A 251 26.66 -17.97 -19.45
C SER A 251 27.33 -19.27 -19.07
N CYS A 252 26.57 -20.37 -19.08
CA CYS A 252 27.13 -21.71 -18.89
C CYS A 252 27.59 -22.20 -20.27
N PRO A 253 28.90 -22.18 -20.60
CA PRO A 253 29.39 -22.51 -21.94
C PRO A 253 29.18 -24.00 -22.26
N THR A 254 29.06 -24.83 -21.22
CA THR A 254 28.89 -26.28 -21.31
C THR A 254 27.53 -26.66 -21.90
N TYR A 255 26.47 -25.91 -21.56
CA TYR A 255 25.14 -26.15 -22.11
C TYR A 255 25.07 -25.77 -23.59
N VAL A 256 25.70 -24.65 -23.96
CA VAL A 256 25.79 -24.21 -25.37
C VAL A 256 26.58 -25.21 -26.22
N LYS A 257 27.67 -25.78 -25.67
CA LYS A 257 28.44 -26.84 -26.35
C LYS A 257 27.63 -28.10 -26.58
N LYS A 258 26.99 -28.66 -25.54
CA LYS A 258 26.18 -29.88 -25.67
C LYS A 258 24.98 -29.68 -26.58
N LEU A 259 24.37 -28.49 -26.56
CA LEU A 259 23.22 -28.17 -27.42
C LEU A 259 23.65 -28.00 -28.89
N ASN A 260 24.82 -27.41 -29.15
CA ASN A 260 25.40 -27.36 -30.50
C ASN A 260 25.83 -28.74 -31.00
N GLU A 261 26.42 -29.58 -30.15
CA GLU A 261 26.77 -30.96 -30.48
C GLU A 261 25.51 -31.76 -30.83
N HIS A 262 24.43 -31.60 -30.06
CA HIS A 262 23.17 -32.28 -30.31
C HIS A 262 22.46 -31.77 -31.57
N LEU A 263 22.48 -30.45 -31.83
CA LEU A 263 21.95 -29.90 -33.09
C LEU A 263 22.77 -30.32 -34.31
N SER A 264 24.09 -30.51 -34.15
CA SER A 264 24.96 -31.00 -35.23
C SER A 264 24.85 -32.50 -35.48
N SER A 265 24.23 -33.27 -34.57
CA SER A 265 23.98 -34.71 -34.75
C SER A 265 22.58 -35.01 -35.31
N ILE A 266 21.75 -34.00 -35.56
CA ILE A 266 20.45 -34.17 -36.21
C ILE A 266 20.70 -34.11 -37.71
N ASP A 267 20.78 -35.28 -38.33
CA ASP A 267 20.86 -35.44 -39.78
C ASP A 267 19.48 -35.16 -40.38
N TYR A 268 19.28 -33.96 -40.91
CA TYR A 268 18.09 -33.62 -41.69
C TYR A 268 18.28 -34.23 -43.08
N GLY A 269 18.04 -35.53 -43.20
CA GLY A 269 18.11 -36.23 -44.49
C GLY A 269 17.30 -35.51 -45.57
N GLU A 270 17.92 -35.33 -46.74
CA GLU A 270 17.30 -34.78 -47.96
C GLU A 270 16.09 -35.59 -48.45
#